data_AF-A0ABD0NVS0-F1
#
_entry.id   AF-A0ABD0NVS0-F1
#
_cell.length_a   1.000
_cell.length_b   1.000
_cell.length_c   1.000
_cell.angle_alpha   90.00
_cell.angle_beta   90.00
_cell.angle_gamma   90.00
#
_symmetry.space_group_name_H-M   'P 1'
#
loop_
_entity.id
_entity.type
_entity.pdbx_description
1 polymer ?
#
loop_
_entity_poly.entity_id
_entity_poly.type
_entity_poly.pdbx_seq_one_letter_code
_entity_poly.pdbx_strand_id
1 'polypeptide(L)'
;ETDGKRSLRNGPPASQAFTAATFSSPNRTLMRRVFRMLTLKQILSQVRPGDCFCSLDLKDAYFNIQIALHHRQFLRFAFEGVAYQYTVLPLKLFLAPRTFTKCMDAALSSLREKGIRILNYLDDWLILAQSENELLSHRSFLLSHLDCLGLGVNFAKSALSPSQWILFLGTVLDSTLMRTVVMPECALAIQQLAASFKIGASRPLKAFQKMLGLMASVSPLLQLGLLRMRPLQHWLKLRVPSHAWRHGCLRVK
;
A
#
# COMPACT_ATOMS: atom_id res chain seq x y z
N GLU A 1 4.35 -6.74 51.32
CA GLU A 1 3.37 -7.79 51.01
C GLU A 1 2.42 -7.25 49.95
N THR A 2 2.69 -7.43 48.65
CA THR A 2 2.33 -8.59 47.81
C THR A 2 0.82 -8.80 47.69
N ASP A 3 0.17 -8.14 46.73
CA ASP A 3 -0.83 -8.75 45.83
C ASP A 3 -1.30 -7.72 44.79
N GLY A 4 -1.49 -7.99 43.49
CA GLY A 4 -1.26 -9.18 42.71
C GLY A 4 -0.97 -8.77 41.27
N LYS A 5 0.23 -9.10 40.80
CA LYS A 5 0.55 -9.18 39.37
C LYS A 5 -0.29 -10.32 38.79
N ARG A 6 -1.54 -10.04 38.41
CA ARG A 6 -2.31 -10.95 37.55
C ARG A 6 -1.72 -10.89 36.15
N SER A 7 -0.82 -11.83 35.94
CA SER A 7 -0.42 -12.42 34.66
C SER A 7 -1.53 -12.32 33.61
N LEU A 8 -1.38 -11.38 32.68
CA LEU A 8 -2.07 -11.37 31.39
C LEU A 8 -1.54 -12.55 30.55
N ARG A 9 -1.96 -13.78 30.91
CA ARG A 9 -1.79 -14.98 30.07
C ARG A 9 -3.10 -15.45 29.44
N ASN A 10 -4.25 -14.92 29.86
CA ASN A 10 -5.58 -15.34 29.39
C ASN A 10 -6.44 -14.16 28.92
N GLY A 11 -5.85 -13.18 28.23
CA GLY A 11 -6.62 -12.19 27.47
C GLY A 11 -6.85 -12.69 26.04
N PRO A 12 -7.93 -12.28 25.35
CA PRO A 12 -8.08 -12.54 23.92
C PRO A 12 -6.81 -12.06 23.21
N PRO A 13 -6.34 -12.79 22.17
CA PRO A 13 -5.07 -12.44 21.54
C PRO A 13 -5.15 -10.99 21.07
N ALA A 14 -4.17 -10.15 21.47
CA ALA A 14 -4.17 -8.72 21.20
C ALA A 14 -4.46 -8.39 19.71
N SER A 15 -4.10 -9.31 18.80
CA SER A 15 -4.42 -9.27 17.37
C SER A 15 -5.93 -9.16 17.05
N GLN A 16 -6.81 -9.84 17.80
CA GLN A 16 -8.26 -9.78 17.60
C GLN A 16 -8.82 -8.41 18.03
N ALA A 17 -8.37 -7.89 19.17
CA ALA A 17 -8.76 -6.57 19.67
C ALA A 17 -8.34 -5.45 18.70
N PHE A 18 -7.11 -5.50 18.16
CA PHE A 18 -6.61 -4.52 17.19
C PHE A 18 -7.36 -4.56 15.85
N THR A 19 -7.86 -5.73 15.46
CA THR A 19 -8.63 -5.89 14.21
C THR A 19 -10.06 -5.38 14.37
N ALA A 20 -10.65 -5.54 15.56
CA ALA A 20 -12.01 -5.12 15.89
C ALA A 20 -12.19 -3.59 16.00
N ALA A 21 -11.11 -2.84 16.24
CA ALA A 21 -11.18 -1.39 16.35
C ALA A 21 -11.68 -0.73 15.04
N THR A 22 -12.76 0.04 15.16
CA THR A 22 -13.36 0.81 14.07
C THR A 22 -13.04 2.29 14.24
N PHE A 23 -12.38 2.91 13.26
CA PHE A 23 -11.89 4.29 13.32
C PHE A 23 -12.83 5.32 12.65
N SER A 24 -14.11 4.99 12.46
CA SER A 24 -15.06 5.85 11.74
C SER A 24 -15.25 7.22 12.39
N SER A 25 -15.30 7.28 13.73
CA SER A 25 -15.42 8.53 14.51
C SER A 25 -14.15 9.41 14.44
N PRO A 26 -12.95 8.92 14.86
CA PRO A 26 -11.74 9.75 14.83
C PRO A 26 -11.32 10.15 13.41
N ASN A 27 -11.56 9.32 12.39
CA ASN A 27 -11.25 9.69 11.00
C ASN A 27 -12.09 10.87 10.49
N ARG A 28 -13.25 11.16 11.11
CA ARG A 28 -14.13 12.27 10.72
C ARG A 28 -13.69 13.60 11.32
N THR A 29 -13.04 13.57 12.49
CA THR A 29 -12.64 14.77 13.24
C THR A 29 -11.21 15.20 12.94
N LEU A 30 -10.36 14.28 12.49
CA LEU A 30 -8.97 14.59 12.16
C LEU A 30 -8.86 15.49 10.92
N MET A 31 -8.03 16.52 11.03
CA MET A 31 -7.73 17.40 9.90
C MET A 31 -7.07 16.61 8.77
N ARG A 32 -7.71 16.61 7.60
CA ARG A 32 -7.17 15.96 6.42
C ARG A 32 -5.91 16.69 5.94
N ARG A 33 -4.77 16.01 6.00
CA ARG A 33 -3.51 16.49 5.44
C ARG A 33 -3.19 15.76 4.15
N VAL A 34 -3.13 16.51 3.04
CA VAL A 34 -2.74 15.95 1.74
C VAL A 34 -1.25 15.59 1.77
N PHE A 35 -0.92 14.45 1.18
CA PHE A 35 0.45 14.00 0.95
C PHE A 35 0.51 13.21 -0.36
N ARG A 36 1.71 13.00 -0.88
CA ARG A 36 1.94 12.21 -2.09
C ARG A 36 2.66 10.94 -1.69
N MET A 37 2.16 9.81 -2.17
CA MET A 37 2.86 8.53 -2.11
C MET A 37 3.58 8.31 -3.43
N LEU A 38 4.58 7.44 -3.40
CA LEU A 38 5.22 6.95 -4.60
C LEU A 38 4.17 6.32 -5.53
N THR A 39 4.19 6.71 -6.79
CA THR A 39 3.28 6.16 -7.81
C THR A 39 4.02 5.24 -8.76
N LEU A 40 3.31 4.30 -9.36
CA LEU A 40 3.88 3.40 -10.37
C LEU A 40 4.55 4.18 -11.50
N LYS A 41 3.94 5.26 -11.99
CA LYS A 41 4.54 6.14 -13.01
C LYS A 41 5.90 6.71 -12.57
N GLN A 42 6.04 7.10 -11.30
CA GLN A 42 7.31 7.58 -10.76
C GLN A 42 8.34 6.46 -10.67
N ILE A 43 7.94 5.26 -10.23
CA ILE A 43 8.83 4.08 -10.21
C ILE A 43 9.38 3.82 -11.62
N LEU A 44 8.51 3.76 -12.62
CA LEU A 44 8.92 3.50 -14.00
C LEU A 44 9.86 4.57 -14.57
N SER A 45 9.69 5.83 -14.18
CA SER A 45 10.59 6.91 -14.60
C SER A 45 12.00 6.85 -13.98
N GLN A 46 12.17 6.07 -12.91
CA GLN A 46 13.45 5.93 -12.19
C GLN A 46 14.23 4.69 -12.61
N VAL A 47 13.55 3.70 -13.19
CA VAL A 47 14.17 2.49 -13.74
C VAL A 47 14.97 2.86 -14.99
N ARG A 48 16.22 2.37 -15.03
CA ARG A 48 17.13 2.50 -16.16
C ARG A 48 17.31 1.14 -16.85
N PRO A 49 17.66 1.12 -18.15
CA PRO A 49 18.03 -0.11 -18.84
C PRO A 49 19.11 -0.87 -18.08
N GLY A 50 18.92 -2.18 -17.93
CA GLY A 50 19.87 -3.08 -17.25
C GLY A 50 19.88 -3.00 -15.71
N ASP A 51 19.05 -2.14 -15.09
CA ASP A 51 18.99 -2.05 -13.63
C ASP A 51 18.72 -3.42 -12.99
N CYS A 52 19.50 -3.74 -11.95
CA CYS A 52 19.22 -4.87 -11.08
C CYS A 52 18.33 -4.40 -9.92
N PHE A 53 17.40 -5.26 -9.53
CA PHE A 53 16.39 -4.99 -8.51
C PHE A 53 16.51 -5.92 -7.30
N CYS A 54 16.21 -5.38 -6.13
CA CYS A 54 15.88 -6.15 -4.92
C CYS A 54 14.67 -5.51 -4.25
N SER A 55 13.78 -6.33 -3.68
CA SER A 55 12.65 -5.84 -2.89
C SER A 55 12.80 -6.19 -1.41
N LEU A 56 12.29 -5.29 -0.57
CA LEU A 56 12.18 -5.47 0.88
C LEU A 56 10.72 -5.26 1.29
N ASP A 57 10.20 -6.19 2.07
CA ASP A 57 8.90 -6.07 2.76
C ASP A 57 9.18 -5.77 4.23
N LEU A 58 8.70 -4.64 4.74
CA LEU A 58 8.85 -4.30 6.15
C LEU A 58 7.86 -5.10 7.01
N LYS A 59 8.36 -5.74 8.06
CA LYS A 59 7.53 -6.47 9.01
C LYS A 59 6.83 -5.47 9.94
N ASP A 60 5.52 -5.60 10.07
CA ASP A 60 4.73 -4.87 11.06
C ASP A 60 4.96 -3.34 11.00
N ALA A 61 5.17 -2.81 9.79
CA ALA A 61 5.82 -1.52 9.57
C ALA A 61 5.15 -0.36 10.32
N TYR A 62 3.82 -0.30 10.31
CA TYR A 62 3.06 0.72 11.04
C TYR A 62 3.26 0.65 12.56
N PHE A 63 3.43 -0.55 13.13
CA PHE A 63 3.61 -0.72 14.56
C PHE A 63 4.98 -0.25 15.06
N ASN A 64 5.95 -0.03 14.16
CA ASN A 64 7.24 0.55 14.53
C ASN A 64 7.14 2.06 14.83
N ILE A 65 6.05 2.74 14.43
CA ILE A 65 5.86 4.17 14.67
C ILE A 65 5.07 4.39 15.96
N GLN A 66 5.74 4.92 16.97
CA GLN A 66 5.10 5.27 18.23
C GLN A 66 4.22 6.51 18.10
N ILE A 67 3.10 6.49 18.82
CA ILE A 67 2.20 7.62 18.95
C ILE A 67 2.64 8.46 20.14
N ALA A 68 2.73 9.78 19.92
CA ALA A 68 3.00 10.75 20.97
C ALA A 68 2.01 10.59 22.14
N LEU A 69 2.51 10.62 23.38
CA LEU A 69 1.75 10.30 24.59
C LEU A 69 0.41 11.08 24.68
N HIS A 70 0.42 12.37 24.38
CA HIS A 70 -0.74 13.26 24.43
C HIS A 70 -1.81 12.94 23.35
N HIS A 71 -1.44 12.25 22.26
CA HIS A 71 -2.39 11.85 21.22
C HIS A 71 -3.05 10.49 21.47
N ARG A 72 -2.46 9.65 22.33
CA ARG A 72 -2.94 8.28 22.53
C ARG A 72 -4.38 8.24 23.08
N GLN A 73 -4.80 9.23 23.85
CA GLN A 73 -6.16 9.34 24.38
C GLN A 73 -7.25 9.40 23.30
N PHE A 74 -6.93 9.94 22.11
CA PHE A 74 -7.86 10.02 20.97
C PHE A 74 -7.98 8.69 20.21
N LEU A 75 -7.14 7.71 20.55
CA LEU A 75 -7.06 6.41 19.91
C LEU A 75 -7.36 5.29 20.92
N ARG A 76 -8.29 5.56 21.84
CA ARG A 76 -8.84 4.55 22.73
C ARG A 76 -9.98 3.80 22.05
N PHE A 77 -10.12 2.54 22.36
CA PHE A 77 -11.22 1.70 21.92
C PHE A 77 -11.61 0.72 23.02
N ALA A 78 -12.86 0.26 23.02
CA ALA A 78 -13.31 -0.77 23.95
C ALA A 78 -13.43 -2.09 23.20
N PHE A 79 -12.99 -3.19 23.83
CA PHE A 79 -13.16 -4.55 23.33
C PHE A 79 -13.50 -5.46 24.51
N GLU A 80 -14.60 -6.20 24.40
CA GLU A 80 -15.09 -7.10 25.46
C GLU A 80 -15.20 -6.43 26.85
N GLY A 81 -15.69 -5.19 26.88
CA GLY A 81 -15.85 -4.42 28.13
C GLY A 81 -14.55 -3.83 28.69
N VAL A 82 -13.40 -4.06 28.06
CA VAL A 82 -12.09 -3.51 28.46
C VAL A 82 -11.69 -2.37 27.54
N ALA A 83 -11.23 -1.25 28.12
CA ALA A 83 -10.71 -0.11 27.37
C ALA A 83 -9.20 -0.31 27.05
N TYR A 84 -8.87 -0.22 25.78
CA TYR A 84 -7.51 -0.30 25.25
C TYR A 84 -7.11 1.04 24.63
N GLN A 85 -5.80 1.26 24.52
CA GLN A 85 -5.23 2.47 23.94
C GLN A 85 -4.08 2.12 23.00
N TYR A 86 -4.12 2.64 21.77
CA TYR A 86 -3.00 2.48 20.85
C TYR A 86 -1.77 3.27 21.33
N THR A 87 -0.64 2.58 21.43
CA THR A 87 0.68 3.17 21.68
C THR A 87 1.49 3.36 20.40
N VAL A 88 1.10 2.62 19.34
CA VAL A 88 1.73 2.56 18.03
C VAL A 88 0.70 2.83 16.93
N LEU A 89 1.16 3.26 15.76
CA LEU A 89 0.32 3.77 14.68
C LEU A 89 -0.71 2.71 14.21
N PRO A 90 -2.02 3.01 14.20
CA PRO A 90 -3.03 2.03 13.82
C PRO A 90 -3.19 1.98 12.30
N LEU A 91 -3.27 0.77 11.72
CA LEU A 91 -3.44 0.56 10.27
C LEU A 91 -4.67 1.27 9.67
N LYS A 92 -5.78 1.33 10.42
CA LYS A 92 -7.07 1.90 9.97
C LYS A 92 -7.20 3.41 10.24
N LEU A 93 -6.17 4.05 10.76
CA LEU A 93 -6.16 5.49 10.99
C LEU A 93 -5.92 6.21 9.66
N PHE A 94 -6.77 7.19 9.32
CA PHE A 94 -6.67 7.93 8.06
C PHE A 94 -5.30 8.59 7.83
N LEU A 95 -4.67 9.07 8.90
CA LEU A 95 -3.35 9.72 8.84
C LEU A 95 -2.17 8.75 8.84
N ALA A 96 -2.40 7.46 9.09
CA ALA A 96 -1.31 6.50 9.25
C ALA A 96 -0.41 6.40 8.01
N PRO A 97 -0.93 6.24 6.79
CA PRO A 97 -0.09 6.18 5.59
C PRO A 97 0.78 7.43 5.43
N ARG A 98 0.22 8.61 5.71
CA ARG A 98 0.96 9.87 5.65
C ARG A 98 2.11 9.90 6.65
N THR A 99 1.80 9.62 7.91
CA THR A 99 2.79 9.65 8.98
C THR A 99 3.89 8.66 8.68
N PHE A 100 3.53 7.45 8.25
CA PHE A 100 4.46 6.42 7.87
C PHE A 100 5.38 6.85 6.73
N THR A 101 4.83 7.31 5.61
CA THR A 101 5.63 7.79 4.47
C THR A 101 6.61 8.89 4.89
N LYS A 102 6.17 9.86 5.72
CA LYS A 102 7.05 10.95 6.16
C LYS A 102 8.16 10.51 7.11
N CYS A 103 7.87 9.58 8.02
CA CYS A 103 8.90 9.00 8.87
C CYS A 103 9.94 8.23 8.04
N MET A 104 9.49 7.41 7.09
CA MET A 104 10.39 6.63 6.25
C MET A 104 11.20 7.50 5.27
N ASP A 105 10.61 8.57 4.72
CA ASP A 105 11.35 9.52 3.88
C ASP A 105 12.50 10.19 4.64
N ALA A 106 12.27 10.56 5.91
CA ALA A 106 13.32 11.11 6.78
C ALA A 106 14.35 10.04 7.16
N ALA A 107 13.91 8.83 7.48
CA ALA A 107 14.81 7.72 7.81
C ALA A 107 15.75 7.36 6.64
N LEU A 108 15.27 7.45 5.40
CA LEU A 108 16.02 7.09 4.19
C LEU A 108 16.79 8.25 3.57
N SER A 109 16.67 9.48 4.07
CA SER A 109 17.26 10.67 3.42
C SER A 109 18.78 10.54 3.29
N SER A 110 19.46 10.11 4.35
CA SER A 110 20.92 9.93 4.38
C SER A 110 21.42 8.87 3.39
N LEU A 111 20.65 7.82 3.14
CA LEU A 111 21.00 6.79 2.15
C LEU A 111 20.80 7.31 0.73
N ARG A 112 19.73 8.08 0.50
CA ARG A 112 19.46 8.72 -0.80
C ARG A 112 20.52 9.78 -1.14
N GLU A 113 20.97 10.54 -0.16
CA GLU A 113 22.07 11.50 -0.29
C GLU A 113 23.39 10.84 -0.69
N LYS A 114 23.61 9.58 -0.27
CA LYS A 114 24.74 8.74 -0.71
C LYS A 114 24.57 8.15 -2.11
N GLY A 115 23.49 8.49 -2.82
CA GLY A 115 23.22 8.00 -4.18
C GLY A 115 22.47 6.67 -4.25
N ILE A 116 22.07 6.08 -3.11
CA ILE A 116 21.32 4.82 -3.11
C ILE A 116 19.89 5.06 -3.59
N ARG A 117 19.53 4.45 -4.73
CA ARG A 117 18.20 4.58 -5.33
C ARG A 117 17.20 3.65 -4.62
N ILE A 118 16.47 4.21 -3.65
CA ILE A 118 15.46 3.51 -2.85
C ILE A 118 14.08 4.09 -3.10
N LEU A 119 13.20 3.25 -3.64
CA LEU A 119 11.81 3.53 -3.95
C LEU A 119 10.91 2.86 -2.91
N ASN A 120 10.46 3.63 -1.91
CA ASN A 120 9.60 3.14 -0.84
C ASN A 120 8.12 3.44 -1.14
N TYR A 121 7.29 2.39 -1.15
CA TYR A 121 5.84 2.51 -1.15
C TYR A 121 5.30 1.84 0.12
N LEU A 122 4.99 2.65 1.14
CA LEU A 122 4.60 2.13 2.45
C LEU A 122 5.59 1.04 2.89
N ASP A 123 5.13 -0.19 3.04
CA ASP A 123 5.89 -1.31 3.59
C ASP A 123 6.69 -2.04 2.49
N ASP A 124 6.33 -1.84 1.21
CA ASP A 124 6.94 -2.44 0.01
C ASP A 124 8.04 -1.52 -0.55
N TRP A 125 9.30 -1.93 -0.44
CA TRP A 125 10.45 -1.12 -0.86
C TRP A 125 11.20 -1.80 -2.01
N LEU A 126 11.67 -0.99 -2.94
CA LEU A 126 12.43 -1.42 -4.11
C LEU A 126 13.76 -0.67 -4.16
N ILE A 127 14.84 -1.43 -4.31
CA ILE A 127 16.20 -0.92 -4.47
C ILE A 127 16.64 -1.22 -5.91
N LEU A 128 17.30 -0.25 -6.53
CA LEU A 128 17.81 -0.37 -7.90
C LEU A 128 19.26 0.09 -7.99
N ALA A 129 20.06 -0.67 -8.73
CA ALA A 129 21.47 -0.38 -8.99
C ALA A 129 21.84 -0.82 -10.42
N GLN A 130 22.93 -0.28 -10.98
CA GLN A 130 23.34 -0.61 -12.35
C GLN A 130 24.15 -1.91 -12.44
N SER A 131 24.64 -2.41 -11.30
CA SER A 131 25.30 -3.71 -11.21
C SER A 131 24.80 -4.50 -10.02
N GLU A 132 24.92 -5.83 -10.09
CA GLU A 132 24.58 -6.71 -8.98
C GLU A 132 25.44 -6.43 -7.73
N ASN A 133 26.74 -6.17 -7.91
CA ASN A 133 27.65 -5.87 -6.80
C ASN A 133 27.27 -4.58 -6.08
N GLU A 134 26.94 -3.53 -6.84
CA GLU A 134 26.43 -2.26 -6.30
C GLU A 134 25.11 -2.49 -5.56
N LEU A 135 24.20 -3.29 -6.13
CA LEU A 135 22.92 -3.61 -5.51
C LEU A 135 23.09 -4.35 -4.18
N LEU A 136 23.97 -5.35 -4.14
CA LEU A 136 24.27 -6.13 -2.93
C LEU A 136 24.90 -5.25 -1.84
N SER A 137 25.78 -4.32 -2.23
CA SER A 137 26.34 -3.31 -1.33
C SER A 137 25.25 -2.40 -0.77
N HIS A 138 24.45 -1.79 -1.64
CA HIS A 138 23.32 -0.92 -1.28
C HIS A 138 22.30 -1.61 -0.37
N ARG A 139 21.95 -2.87 -0.69
CA ARG A 139 21.09 -3.72 0.12
C ARG A 139 21.67 -3.93 1.51
N SER A 140 22.97 -4.24 1.60
CA SER A 140 23.62 -4.50 2.89
C SER A 140 23.68 -3.24 3.76
N PHE A 141 23.98 -2.08 3.17
CA PHE A 141 23.88 -0.78 3.86
C PHE A 141 22.46 -0.50 4.33
N LEU A 142 21.46 -0.74 3.49
CA LEU A 142 20.06 -0.52 3.86
C LEU A 142 19.62 -1.45 4.99
N LEU A 143 19.97 -2.73 4.95
CA LEU A 143 19.63 -3.69 6.01
C LEU A 143 20.26 -3.30 7.34
N SER A 144 21.55 -2.91 7.34
CA SER A 144 22.22 -2.42 8.55
C SER A 144 21.58 -1.14 9.08
N HIS A 145 21.21 -0.21 8.18
CA HIS A 145 20.54 1.03 8.56
C HIS A 145 19.16 0.77 9.18
N LEU A 146 18.40 -0.19 8.63
CA LEU A 146 17.10 -0.59 9.17
C LEU A 146 17.22 -1.26 10.53
N ASP A 147 18.22 -2.11 10.72
CA ASP A 147 18.50 -2.76 12.01
C ASP A 147 18.82 -1.71 13.09
N CYS A 148 19.67 -0.73 12.78
CA CYS A 148 19.96 0.40 13.67
C CYS A 148 18.72 1.22 14.05
N LEU A 149 17.73 1.31 13.15
CA LEU A 149 16.46 1.99 13.40
C LEU A 149 15.42 1.11 14.12
N GLY A 150 15.71 -0.17 14.33
CA GLY A 150 14.77 -1.14 14.87
C GLY A 150 13.62 -1.50 13.91
N LEU A 151 13.80 -1.28 12.60
CA LEU A 151 12.81 -1.60 11.58
C LEU A 151 13.01 -3.03 11.09
N GLY A 152 12.11 -3.94 11.50
CA GLY A 152 12.16 -5.34 11.11
C GLY A 152 11.84 -5.56 9.62
N VAL A 153 12.56 -6.48 8.99
CA VAL A 153 12.35 -6.91 7.60
C VAL A 153 11.73 -8.30 7.57
N ASN A 154 10.77 -8.50 6.69
CA ASN A 154 10.18 -9.79 6.42
C ASN A 154 10.92 -10.48 5.28
N PHE A 155 11.97 -11.23 5.64
CA PHE A 155 12.83 -11.91 4.67
C PHE A 155 12.09 -12.92 3.78
N ALA A 156 11.02 -13.54 4.28
CA ALA A 156 10.26 -14.54 3.51
C ALA A 156 9.43 -13.91 2.37
N LYS A 157 9.00 -12.65 2.51
CA LYS A 157 8.29 -11.91 1.46
C LYS A 157 9.20 -10.99 0.63
N SER A 158 10.44 -10.79 1.08
CA SER A 158 11.42 -9.95 0.40
C SER A 158 12.15 -10.72 -0.71
N ALA A 159 12.40 -10.08 -1.85
CA ALA A 159 13.25 -10.63 -2.90
C ALA A 159 14.65 -9.99 -2.81
N LEU A 160 15.53 -10.61 -2.02
CA LEU A 160 16.87 -10.09 -1.73
C LEU A 160 17.94 -10.43 -2.76
N SER A 161 17.66 -11.39 -3.63
CA SER A 161 18.57 -11.76 -4.71
C SER A 161 18.46 -10.73 -5.84
N PRO A 162 19.58 -10.19 -6.34
CA PRO A 162 19.59 -9.33 -7.51
C PRO A 162 18.87 -10.00 -8.68
N SER A 163 17.99 -9.26 -9.33
CA SER A 163 17.32 -9.70 -10.54
C SER A 163 16.98 -8.50 -11.43
N GLN A 164 17.09 -8.66 -12.74
CA GLN A 164 16.63 -7.65 -13.71
C GLN A 164 15.12 -7.72 -13.97
N TRP A 165 14.45 -8.70 -13.36
CA TRP A 165 13.00 -8.87 -13.39
C TRP A 165 12.44 -9.00 -11.96
N ILE A 166 11.43 -8.21 -11.61
CA ILE A 166 10.85 -8.24 -10.25
C ILE A 166 9.36 -7.90 -10.23
N LEU A 167 8.61 -8.57 -9.36
CA LEU A 167 7.23 -8.20 -9.04
C LEU A 167 7.20 -7.11 -7.97
N PHE A 168 6.65 -5.94 -8.29
CA PHE A 168 6.51 -4.83 -7.36
C PHE A 168 5.18 -4.10 -7.57
N LEU A 169 4.41 -3.89 -6.49
CA LEU A 169 3.08 -3.25 -6.50
C LEU A 169 2.09 -3.86 -7.52
N GLY A 170 2.15 -5.18 -7.72
CA GLY A 170 1.27 -5.91 -8.66
C GLY A 170 1.68 -5.82 -10.13
N THR A 171 2.87 -5.30 -10.41
CA THR A 171 3.44 -5.17 -11.76
C THR A 171 4.80 -5.85 -11.83
N VAL A 172 5.05 -6.57 -12.92
CA VAL A 172 6.40 -7.08 -13.22
C VAL A 172 7.18 -5.99 -13.94
N LEU A 173 8.33 -5.64 -13.38
CA LEU A 173 9.30 -4.73 -13.96
C LEU A 173 10.39 -5.57 -14.63
N ASP A 174 10.68 -5.28 -15.90
CA ASP A 174 11.78 -5.88 -16.66
C ASP A 174 12.68 -4.77 -17.21
N SER A 175 13.88 -4.65 -16.63
CA SER A 175 14.86 -3.64 -17.04
C SER A 175 15.67 -4.04 -18.27
N THR A 176 15.63 -5.30 -18.69
CA THR A 176 16.34 -5.77 -19.89
C THR A 176 15.61 -5.32 -21.15
N LEU A 177 14.30 -5.53 -21.18
CA LEU A 177 13.44 -5.12 -22.30
C LEU A 177 12.84 -3.72 -22.10
N MET A 178 13.05 -3.11 -20.93
CA MET A 178 12.38 -1.87 -20.50
C MET A 178 10.87 -1.95 -20.66
N ARG A 179 10.31 -3.06 -20.16
CA ARG A 179 8.88 -3.38 -20.25
C ARG A 179 8.30 -3.59 -18.87
N THR A 180 7.00 -3.36 -18.81
CA THR A 180 6.21 -3.65 -17.62
C THR A 180 5.06 -4.54 -18.02
N VAL A 181 4.84 -5.57 -17.21
CA VAL A 181 3.81 -6.57 -17.49
C VAL A 181 2.85 -6.59 -16.32
N VAL A 182 1.56 -6.50 -16.64
CA VAL A 182 0.48 -6.71 -15.67
C VAL A 182 0.48 -8.19 -15.28
N MET A 183 0.28 -8.48 -14.00
CA MET A 183 0.12 -9.87 -13.57
C MET A 183 -0.99 -10.59 -14.34
N PRO A 184 -0.77 -11.85 -14.81
CA PRO A 184 -1.77 -12.61 -15.54
C PRO A 184 -3.12 -12.66 -14.84
N GLU A 185 -3.14 -12.77 -13.51
CA GLU A 185 -4.35 -12.76 -12.69
C GLU A 185 -5.17 -11.47 -12.85
N CYS A 186 -4.51 -10.32 -12.91
CA CYS A 186 -5.19 -9.04 -13.11
C CYS A 186 -5.75 -8.93 -14.53
N ALA A 187 -4.98 -9.37 -15.53
CA ALA A 187 -5.45 -9.42 -16.92
C ALA A 187 -6.66 -10.36 -17.07
N LEU A 188 -6.62 -11.55 -16.46
CA LEU A 188 -7.72 -12.50 -16.43
C LEU A 188 -8.95 -11.92 -15.72
N ALA A 189 -8.77 -11.25 -14.57
CA ALA A 189 -9.86 -10.60 -13.86
C ALA A 189 -10.56 -9.52 -14.70
N ILE A 190 -9.79 -8.74 -15.47
CA ILE A 190 -10.34 -7.76 -16.42
C ILE A 190 -11.11 -8.47 -17.53
N GLN A 191 -10.53 -9.51 -18.15
CA GLN A 191 -11.15 -10.26 -19.24
C GLN A 191 -12.46 -10.93 -18.80
N GLN A 192 -12.46 -11.61 -17.66
CA GLN A 192 -13.64 -12.27 -17.09
C GLN A 192 -14.74 -11.25 -16.75
N LEU A 193 -14.36 -10.13 -16.13
CA LEU A 193 -15.33 -9.09 -15.80
C LEU A 193 -15.88 -8.44 -17.07
N ALA A 194 -15.05 -8.20 -18.09
CA ALA A 194 -15.46 -7.66 -19.38
C ALA A 194 -16.44 -8.60 -20.10
N ALA A 195 -16.15 -9.90 -20.14
CA ALA A 195 -17.03 -10.92 -20.72
C ALA A 195 -18.40 -11.02 -20.02
N SER A 196 -18.47 -10.62 -18.75
CA SER A 196 -19.75 -10.56 -18.02
C SER A 196 -20.66 -9.41 -18.48
N PHE A 197 -20.13 -8.37 -19.13
CA PHE A 197 -20.94 -7.27 -19.66
C PHE A 197 -21.55 -7.67 -21.00
N LYS A 198 -22.88 -7.63 -21.08
CA LYS A 198 -23.64 -7.85 -22.32
C LYS A 198 -24.43 -6.60 -22.64
N ILE A 199 -24.52 -6.25 -23.92
CA ILE A 199 -25.30 -5.10 -24.39
C ILE A 199 -26.75 -5.29 -23.95
N GLY A 200 -27.33 -4.26 -23.32
CA GLY A 200 -28.72 -4.27 -22.84
C GLY A 200 -28.96 -5.02 -21.52
N ALA A 201 -27.94 -5.60 -20.88
CA ALA A 201 -28.10 -6.28 -19.60
C ALA A 201 -27.96 -5.32 -18.40
N SER A 202 -28.92 -5.33 -17.48
CA SER A 202 -28.86 -4.53 -16.25
C SER A 202 -27.89 -5.13 -15.23
N ARG A 203 -26.89 -4.36 -14.80
CA ARG A 203 -25.86 -4.76 -13.83
C ARG A 203 -25.78 -3.80 -12.65
N PRO A 204 -25.40 -4.27 -11.45
CA PRO A 204 -25.21 -3.37 -10.30
C PRO A 204 -24.07 -2.39 -10.57
N LEU A 205 -24.20 -1.14 -10.10
CA LEU A 205 -23.18 -0.09 -10.21
C LEU A 205 -21.83 -0.54 -9.67
N LYS A 206 -21.82 -1.38 -8.62
CA LYS A 206 -20.61 -2.01 -8.07
C LYS A 206 -19.80 -2.79 -9.12
N ALA A 207 -20.44 -3.43 -10.10
CA ALA A 207 -19.72 -4.13 -11.17
C ALA A 207 -18.96 -3.15 -12.07
N PHE A 208 -19.57 -2.02 -12.41
CA PHE A 208 -18.93 -0.95 -13.17
C PHE A 208 -17.83 -0.26 -12.37
N GLN A 209 -18.03 -0.02 -11.08
CA GLN A 209 -17.00 0.51 -10.18
C GLN A 209 -15.81 -0.44 -10.09
N LYS A 210 -16.05 -1.76 -9.99
CA LYS A 210 -15.00 -2.78 -10.01
C LYS A 210 -14.22 -2.74 -11.33
N MET A 211 -14.92 -2.65 -12.47
CA MET A 211 -14.27 -2.52 -13.78
C MET A 211 -13.40 -1.26 -13.86
N LEU A 212 -13.93 -0.10 -13.47
CA LEU A 212 -13.16 1.14 -13.44
C LEU A 212 -11.94 1.05 -12.50
N GLY A 213 -12.05 0.37 -11.36
CA GLY A 213 -10.94 0.12 -10.45
C GLY A 213 -9.84 -0.72 -11.09
N LEU A 214 -10.20 -1.82 -11.76
CA LEU A 214 -9.24 -2.68 -12.47
C LEU A 214 -8.61 -1.94 -13.67
N MET A 215 -9.38 -1.16 -14.42
CA MET A 215 -8.80 -0.35 -15.50
C MET A 215 -7.85 0.73 -14.95
N ALA A 216 -8.19 1.34 -13.82
CA ALA A 216 -7.34 2.34 -13.18
C ALA A 216 -6.00 1.74 -12.74
N SER A 217 -5.98 0.52 -12.20
CA SER A 217 -4.75 -0.14 -11.76
C SER A 217 -3.79 -0.44 -12.91
N VAL A 218 -4.31 -0.80 -14.09
CA VAL A 218 -3.47 -1.07 -15.28
C VAL A 218 -3.19 0.18 -16.12
N SER A 219 -3.91 1.27 -15.90
CA SER A 219 -3.79 2.49 -16.71
C SER A 219 -2.39 3.11 -16.79
N PRO A 220 -1.51 3.05 -15.76
CA PRO A 220 -0.15 3.59 -15.86
C PRO A 220 0.76 2.77 -16.77
N LEU A 221 0.40 1.51 -17.05
CA LEU A 221 1.19 0.55 -17.81
C LEU A 221 0.83 0.55 -19.30
N LEU A 222 -0.38 1.01 -19.61
CA LEU A 222 -0.88 1.07 -20.97
C LEU A 222 -0.65 2.46 -21.56
N GLN A 223 -0.19 2.49 -22.81
CA GLN A 223 -0.14 3.73 -23.57
C GLN A 223 -1.53 4.35 -23.66
N LEU A 224 -1.65 5.60 -23.21
CA LEU A 224 -2.92 6.33 -23.10
C LEU A 224 -3.98 5.57 -22.27
N GLY A 225 -3.57 4.80 -21.25
CA GLY A 225 -4.48 3.98 -20.45
C GLY A 225 -5.65 4.76 -19.84
N LEU A 226 -5.39 5.98 -19.33
CA LEU A 226 -6.45 6.86 -18.82
C LEU A 226 -7.46 7.27 -19.90
N LEU A 227 -7.02 7.44 -21.15
CA LEU A 227 -7.91 7.78 -22.28
C LEU A 227 -8.83 6.61 -22.60
N ARG A 228 -8.30 5.37 -22.58
CA ARG A 228 -9.07 4.14 -22.81
C ARG A 228 -10.21 3.94 -21.79
N MET A 229 -10.09 4.52 -20.59
CA MET A 229 -11.14 4.49 -19.57
C MET A 229 -12.26 5.52 -19.80
N ARG A 230 -11.99 6.60 -20.53
CA ARG A 230 -12.91 7.74 -20.66
C ARG A 230 -14.29 7.38 -21.23
N PRO A 231 -14.44 6.50 -22.24
CA PRO A 231 -15.75 6.17 -22.77
C PRO A 231 -16.69 5.62 -21.70
N LEU A 232 -16.21 4.69 -20.87
CA LEU A 232 -16.99 4.09 -19.79
C LEU A 232 -17.31 5.12 -18.69
N GLN A 233 -16.34 5.95 -18.31
CA GLN A 233 -16.54 7.01 -17.32
C GLN A 233 -17.61 8.02 -17.76
N HIS A 234 -17.56 8.49 -19.02
CA HIS A 234 -18.56 9.41 -19.56
C HIS A 234 -19.93 8.75 -19.65
N TRP A 235 -19.98 7.50 -20.13
CA TRP A 235 -21.23 6.74 -20.23
C TRP A 235 -21.93 6.59 -18.87
N LEU A 236 -21.17 6.32 -17.80
CA LEU A 236 -21.67 6.23 -16.43
C LEU A 236 -22.05 7.59 -15.85
N LYS A 237 -21.25 8.64 -16.09
CA LYS A 237 -21.51 9.99 -15.57
C LYS A 237 -22.87 10.54 -16.02
N LEU A 238 -23.30 10.20 -17.23
CA LEU A 238 -24.60 10.61 -17.78
C LEU A 238 -25.79 9.83 -17.21
N ARG A 239 -25.57 8.63 -16.63
CA ARG A 239 -26.62 7.70 -16.19
C ARG A 239 -26.72 7.52 -14.68
N VAL A 240 -25.65 7.84 -13.96
CA VAL A 240 -25.52 7.56 -12.52
C VAL A 240 -25.48 8.88 -11.75
N PRO A 241 -26.51 9.20 -10.96
CA PRO A 241 -26.51 10.41 -10.16
C PRO A 241 -25.42 10.36 -9.07
N SER A 242 -24.87 11.51 -8.72
CA SER A 242 -23.70 11.64 -7.83
C SER A 242 -23.85 10.94 -6.47
N HIS A 243 -25.06 10.88 -5.91
CA HIS A 243 -25.33 10.23 -4.63
C HIS A 243 -25.27 8.69 -4.71
N ALA A 244 -25.60 8.09 -5.86
CA ALA A 244 -25.67 6.64 -6.03
C ALA A 244 -24.30 5.94 -5.95
N TRP A 245 -23.22 6.68 -6.21
CA TRP A 245 -21.84 6.18 -6.15
C TRP A 245 -21.44 5.68 -4.75
N ARG A 246 -22.06 6.18 -3.67
CA ARG A 246 -21.75 5.76 -2.29
C ARG A 246 -22.52 4.52 -1.85
N HIS A 247 -23.75 4.35 -2.32
CA HIS A 247 -24.65 3.29 -1.85
C HIS A 247 -24.53 2.01 -2.69
N GLY A 248 -24.08 2.09 -3.95
CA GLY A 248 -23.73 0.93 -4.78
C GLY A 248 -24.89 -0.03 -5.12
N CYS A 249 -26.12 0.25 -4.68
CA CYS A 249 -27.31 -0.58 -4.93
C CYS A 249 -28.00 -0.27 -6.26
N LEU A 250 -27.67 0.86 -6.92
CA LEU A 250 -28.24 1.22 -8.21
C LEU A 250 -27.85 0.19 -9.27
N ARG A 251 -28.81 -0.25 -10.09
CA ARG A 251 -28.52 -1.04 -11.29
C ARG A 251 -28.50 -0.13 -12.51
N VAL A 252 -27.52 -0.32 -13.37
CA VAL A 252 -27.30 0.46 -14.59
C VAL A 252 -27.45 -0.47 -15.78
N LYS A 253 -28.16 0.00 -16.82
CA LYS A 253 -28.44 -0.71 -18.06
C LYS A 253 -27.89 0.09 -19.23
#